data_AF-B1YC79-F1
#
_entry.id   AF-B1YC79-F1
#
_cell.length_a   1.000
_cell.length_b   1.000
_cell.length_c   1.000
_cell.angle_alpha   90.00
_cell.angle_beta   90.00
_cell.angle_gamma   90.00
#
_symmetry.space_group_name_H-M   'P 1'
#
loop_
_entity.id
_entity.type
_entity.pdbx_description
1 polymer ?
#
loop_
_entity_poly.entity_id
_entity_poly.type
_entity_poly.pdbx_seq_one_letter_code
_entity_poly.pdbx_strand_id
1 'polypeptide(L)'
;MRPVFFAVTVGISLLVNAQRDGARDIVEYAVQNPRRASAELNTLLSLRERWPALFSRPAAALYATDTDDGRRAAEALAQAVERLIQVKAQVKVIQQLGKDFEKGLLNLAKEVARDVRTARAGGALAYVVATGGFKPESTYAAAYLAGANGVAYIHETFREAVLLPMTPLDVADAVKKFHRGEIDEGLLARALGLDVQHLEAIGLLTPDRALNPLLAELLGDT
;
A
#
# COMPACT_ATOMS: atom_id res chain seq x y z
N MET A 1 10.53 0.31 17.06
CA MET A 1 9.53 0.39 15.98
C MET A 1 9.53 -0.89 15.18
N ARG A 2 8.34 -1.40 14.86
CA ARG A 2 8.16 -2.64 14.09
C ARG A 2 8.66 -2.44 12.65
N PRO A 3 9.19 -3.50 11.98
CA PRO A 3 9.47 -3.44 10.56
C PRO A 3 8.20 -3.12 9.76
N VAL A 4 8.37 -2.50 8.59
CA VAL A 4 7.25 -2.17 7.69
C VAL A 4 7.51 -2.79 6.33
N PHE A 5 6.49 -3.41 5.75
CA PHE A 5 6.52 -3.98 4.42
C PHE A 5 5.53 -3.25 3.51
N PHE A 6 6.02 -2.73 2.39
CA PHE A 6 5.21 -2.11 1.34
C PHE A 6 5.06 -3.05 0.15
N ALA A 7 3.83 -3.46 -0.13
CA ALA A 7 3.47 -4.19 -1.32
C ALA A 7 2.95 -3.22 -2.40
N VAL A 8 3.78 -2.89 -3.38
CA VAL A 8 3.49 -1.82 -4.36
C VAL A 8 3.13 -2.42 -5.71
N THR A 9 1.93 -2.16 -6.21
CA THR A 9 1.57 -2.50 -7.59
C THR A 9 2.20 -1.50 -8.56
N VAL A 10 2.83 -1.99 -9.62
CA VAL A 10 3.53 -1.14 -10.59
C VAL A 10 2.71 -0.97 -11.86
N GLY A 11 2.40 0.28 -12.19
CA GLY A 11 1.92 0.68 -13.51
C GLY A 11 3.05 1.13 -14.44
N ILE A 12 2.70 1.51 -15.67
CA ILE A 12 3.65 2.00 -16.67
C ILE A 12 3.80 3.53 -16.68
N SER A 13 3.22 4.23 -15.68
CA SER A 13 3.19 5.70 -15.62
C SER A 13 4.60 6.32 -15.70
N LEU A 14 5.58 5.68 -15.06
CA LEU A 14 6.98 6.08 -15.12
C LEU A 14 7.52 6.14 -16.55
N LEU A 15 7.28 5.09 -17.34
CA LEU A 15 7.74 5.02 -18.72
C LEU A 15 7.03 6.04 -19.60
N VAL A 16 5.72 6.17 -19.45
CA VAL A 16 4.89 7.12 -20.20
C VAL A 16 5.34 8.56 -19.94
N ASN A 17 5.55 8.94 -18.68
CA ASN A 17 5.98 10.27 -18.31
C ASN A 17 7.42 10.57 -18.77
N ALA A 18 8.34 9.60 -18.61
CA ALA A 18 9.71 9.73 -19.09
C ALA A 18 9.75 9.94 -20.62
N GLN A 19 8.97 9.15 -21.37
CA GLN A 19 8.88 9.27 -22.82
C GLN A 19 8.30 10.62 -23.25
N ARG A 20 7.19 11.05 -22.61
CA ARG A 20 6.57 12.35 -22.88
C ARG A 20 7.54 13.51 -22.67
N ASP A 21 8.36 13.42 -21.63
CA ASP A 21 9.33 14.45 -21.27
C ASP A 21 10.68 14.29 -22.01
N GLY A 22 10.81 13.32 -22.94
CA GLY A 22 12.01 13.09 -23.74
C GLY A 22 13.21 12.53 -22.99
N ALA A 23 12.99 11.94 -21.81
CA ALA A 23 14.06 11.38 -20.98
C ALA A 23 14.60 10.06 -21.56
N ARG A 24 15.93 9.94 -21.59
CA ARG A 24 16.63 8.72 -22.03
C ARG A 24 16.98 7.79 -20.88
N ASP A 25 17.35 8.36 -19.74
CA ASP A 25 17.60 7.62 -18.50
C ASP A 25 16.35 7.72 -17.60
N ILE A 26 15.63 6.61 -17.50
CA ILE A 26 14.36 6.53 -16.77
C ILE A 26 14.61 6.63 -15.25
N VAL A 27 15.71 6.06 -14.76
CA VAL A 27 16.03 6.06 -13.32
C VAL A 27 16.40 7.47 -12.90
N GLU A 28 17.24 8.14 -13.67
CA GLU A 28 17.64 9.52 -13.36
C GLU A 28 16.46 10.48 -13.46
N TYR A 29 15.60 10.32 -14.47
CA TYR A 29 14.35 11.06 -14.58
C TYR A 29 13.46 10.89 -13.32
N ALA A 30 13.34 9.65 -12.85
CA ALA A 30 12.56 9.33 -11.65
C ALA A 30 13.15 9.95 -10.39
N VAL A 31 14.48 9.97 -10.24
CA VAL A 31 15.15 10.55 -9.07
C VAL A 31 15.03 12.08 -9.06
N GLN A 32 15.12 12.72 -10.23
CA GLN A 32 15.04 14.18 -10.34
C GLN A 32 13.60 14.71 -10.20
N ASN A 33 12.60 13.94 -10.61
CA ASN A 33 11.20 14.38 -10.67
C ASN A 33 10.23 13.38 -10.01
N PRO A 34 10.49 12.86 -8.81
CA PRO A 34 9.87 11.60 -8.34
C PRO A 34 8.35 11.63 -8.26
N ARG A 35 7.78 12.72 -7.75
CA ARG A 35 6.32 12.89 -7.63
C ARG A 35 5.61 13.02 -8.98
N ARG A 36 6.31 13.57 -9.99
CA ARG A 36 5.79 13.72 -11.35
C ARG A 36 6.04 12.48 -12.20
N ALA A 37 7.13 11.78 -11.91
CA ALA A 37 7.59 10.65 -12.69
C ALA A 37 6.62 9.48 -12.59
N SER A 38 6.15 9.13 -11.39
CA SER A 38 5.23 8.01 -11.23
C SER A 38 4.28 8.16 -10.04
N ALA A 39 3.13 7.49 -10.12
CA ALA A 39 2.14 7.46 -9.03
C ALA A 39 2.67 6.72 -7.80
N GLU A 40 3.45 5.66 -8.00
CA GLU A 40 4.13 4.86 -6.99
C GLU A 40 5.06 5.74 -6.14
N LEU A 41 5.97 6.48 -6.79
CA LEU A 41 6.91 7.36 -6.11
C LEU A 41 6.19 8.51 -5.39
N ASN A 42 5.19 9.12 -6.03
CA ASN A 42 4.40 10.16 -5.40
C ASN A 42 3.73 9.65 -4.11
N THR A 43 3.16 8.43 -4.15
CA THR A 43 2.49 7.84 -2.99
C THR A 43 3.48 7.53 -1.88
N LEU A 44 4.58 6.82 -2.19
CA LEU A 44 5.59 6.46 -1.19
C LEU A 44 6.23 7.69 -0.53
N LEU A 45 6.53 8.74 -1.30
CA LEU A 45 7.07 9.98 -0.73
C LEU A 45 6.05 10.73 0.12
N SER A 46 4.79 10.75 -0.29
CA SER A 46 3.71 11.34 0.52
C SER A 46 3.53 10.59 1.84
N LEU A 47 3.55 9.25 1.81
CA LEU A 47 3.52 8.43 3.02
C LEU A 47 4.71 8.73 3.94
N ARG A 48 5.90 8.92 3.37
CA ARG A 48 7.12 9.20 4.14
C ARG A 48 7.07 10.56 4.82
N GLU A 49 6.59 11.59 4.13
CA GLU A 49 6.45 12.92 4.71
C GLU A 49 5.38 12.96 5.79
N ARG A 50 4.25 12.29 5.55
CA ARG A 50 3.10 12.30 6.47
C ARG A 50 3.30 11.39 7.69
N TRP A 51 3.94 10.24 7.49
CA TRP A 51 4.20 9.24 8.53
C TRP A 51 5.64 8.72 8.50
N PRO A 52 6.63 9.55 8.91
CA PRO A 52 8.05 9.18 8.86
C PRO A 52 8.39 7.88 9.62
N ALA A 53 7.64 7.56 10.67
CA ALA A 53 7.84 6.35 11.46
C ALA A 53 7.72 5.06 10.63
N LEU A 54 6.86 5.04 9.60
CA LEU A 54 6.69 3.88 8.72
C LEU A 54 7.95 3.57 7.91
N PHE A 55 8.86 4.53 7.78
CA PHE A 55 10.06 4.43 6.96
C PHE A 55 11.34 4.18 7.77
N SER A 56 11.21 3.83 9.05
CA SER A 56 12.36 3.54 9.91
C SER A 56 13.03 2.20 9.64
N ARG A 57 12.24 1.17 9.28
CA ARG A 57 12.71 -0.19 8.96
C ARG A 57 11.89 -0.75 7.78
N PRO A 58 11.99 -0.14 6.59
CA PRO A 58 11.12 -0.47 5.49
C PRO A 58 11.69 -1.59 4.61
N ALA A 59 10.80 -2.43 4.11
CA ALA A 59 11.03 -3.36 3.01
C ALA A 59 9.95 -3.13 1.94
N ALA A 60 10.27 -3.40 0.68
CA ALA A 60 9.30 -3.23 -0.40
C ALA A 60 9.35 -4.39 -1.39
N ALA A 61 8.18 -4.77 -1.90
CA ALA A 61 8.03 -5.60 -3.09
C ALA A 61 7.25 -4.83 -4.15
N LEU A 62 7.74 -4.86 -5.39
CA LEU A 62 7.14 -4.22 -6.56
C LEU A 62 6.54 -5.28 -7.47
N TYR A 63 5.21 -5.28 -7.63
CA TYR A 63 4.48 -6.27 -8.42
C TYR A 63 4.21 -5.72 -9.82
N ALA A 64 4.92 -6.27 -10.80
CA ALA A 64 4.88 -5.86 -12.19
C ALA A 64 3.98 -6.77 -13.03
N THR A 65 3.40 -6.22 -14.09
CA THR A 65 2.76 -7.02 -15.15
C THR A 65 3.80 -7.90 -15.85
N ASP A 66 3.35 -9.05 -16.38
CA ASP A 66 4.16 -9.93 -17.22
C ASP A 66 4.27 -9.39 -18.67
N THR A 67 4.69 -8.14 -18.77
CA THR A 67 4.96 -7.43 -20.02
C THR A 67 6.35 -6.79 -19.94
N ASP A 68 6.97 -6.53 -21.08
CA ASP A 68 8.32 -5.95 -21.10
C ASP A 68 8.33 -4.54 -20.52
N ASP A 69 7.31 -3.74 -20.80
CA ASP A 69 7.14 -2.42 -20.19
C ASP A 69 6.88 -2.51 -18.68
N GLY A 70 6.11 -3.50 -18.22
CA GLY A 70 5.91 -3.74 -16.79
C GLY A 70 7.21 -4.06 -16.06
N ARG A 71 8.01 -4.96 -16.63
CA ARG A 71 9.35 -5.32 -16.12
C ARG A 71 10.26 -4.10 -16.06
N ARG A 72 10.38 -3.38 -17.17
CA ARG A 72 11.23 -2.18 -17.28
C ARG A 72 10.81 -1.08 -16.30
N ALA A 73 9.51 -0.84 -16.16
CA ALA A 73 8.98 0.14 -15.21
C ALA A 73 9.34 -0.24 -13.77
N ALA A 74 9.14 -1.51 -13.39
CA ALA A 74 9.40 -1.98 -12.04
C ALA A 74 10.89 -2.00 -11.69
N GLU A 75 11.77 -2.36 -12.63
CA GLU A 75 13.22 -2.31 -12.44
C GLU A 75 13.72 -0.87 -12.27
N ALA A 76 13.26 0.06 -13.09
CA ALA A 76 13.62 1.47 -12.95
C ALA A 76 13.08 2.06 -11.64
N LEU A 77 11.85 1.70 -11.27
CA LEU A 77 11.23 2.11 -10.02
C LEU A 77 11.97 1.55 -8.79
N ALA A 78 12.41 0.29 -8.84
CA ALA A 78 13.19 -0.32 -7.75
C ALA A 78 14.47 0.47 -7.48
N GLN A 79 15.19 0.85 -8.53
CA GLN A 79 16.41 1.66 -8.41
C GLN A 79 16.12 3.07 -7.89
N ALA A 80 15.03 3.69 -8.34
CA ALA A 80 14.62 5.01 -7.85
C ALA A 80 14.22 4.96 -6.36
N VAL A 81 13.44 3.95 -5.94
CA VAL A 81 13.05 3.73 -4.54
C VAL A 81 14.28 3.50 -3.66
N GLU A 82 15.25 2.72 -4.13
CA GLU A 82 16.49 2.50 -3.39
C GLU A 82 17.28 3.79 -3.18
N ARG A 83 17.36 4.67 -4.19
CA ARG A 83 18.06 5.96 -4.06
C ARG A 83 17.30 6.99 -3.21
N LEU A 84 15.98 7.06 -3.37
CA LEU A 84 15.16 8.11 -2.73
C LEU A 84 14.74 7.76 -1.31
N ILE A 85 14.39 6.50 -1.08
CA ILE A 85 13.77 6.01 0.16
C ILE A 85 14.76 5.14 0.95
N GLN A 86 15.91 4.76 0.36
CA GLN A 86 16.92 3.91 0.99
C GLN A 86 16.38 2.52 1.33
N VAL A 87 15.52 1.99 0.45
CA VAL A 87 14.90 0.67 0.58
C VAL A 87 15.25 -0.17 -0.63
N LYS A 88 15.84 -1.35 -0.39
CA LYS A 88 15.97 -2.34 -1.44
C LYS A 88 14.61 -2.94 -1.74
N ALA A 89 14.11 -2.70 -2.94
CA ALA A 89 12.81 -3.19 -3.39
C ALA A 89 12.97 -4.47 -4.23
N GLN A 90 12.24 -5.53 -3.88
CA GLN A 90 12.21 -6.75 -4.68
C GLN A 90 11.23 -6.60 -5.83
N VAL A 91 11.69 -6.78 -7.07
CA VAL A 91 10.79 -6.83 -8.23
C VAL A 91 10.21 -8.23 -8.38
N LYS A 92 8.89 -8.33 -8.56
CA LYS A 92 8.14 -9.56 -8.80
C LYS A 92 7.28 -9.41 -10.03
N VAL A 93 7.54 -10.25 -11.03
CA VAL A 93 6.70 -10.30 -12.24
C VAL A 93 5.55 -11.27 -12.01
N ILE A 94 4.33 -10.78 -12.15
CA ILE A 94 3.13 -11.56 -11.92
C ILE A 94 2.68 -12.22 -13.22
N GLN A 95 2.79 -13.54 -13.27
CA GLN A 95 2.39 -14.34 -14.41
C GLN A 95 0.94 -14.04 -14.83
N GLN A 96 0.71 -13.93 -16.14
CA GLN A 96 -0.57 -13.59 -16.75
C GLN A 96 -1.10 -12.18 -16.48
N LEU A 97 -0.53 -11.41 -15.54
CA LEU A 97 -0.96 -10.05 -15.27
C LEU A 97 -0.63 -9.14 -16.46
N GLY A 98 -1.65 -8.51 -17.04
CA GLY A 98 -1.54 -7.74 -18.29
C GLY A 98 -1.70 -8.56 -19.57
N LYS A 99 -1.95 -9.88 -19.47
CA LYS A 99 -2.22 -10.80 -20.59
C LYS A 99 -3.60 -11.45 -20.50
N ASP A 100 -3.93 -12.02 -19.34
CA ASP A 100 -5.22 -12.62 -19.00
C ASP A 100 -5.69 -11.96 -17.70
N PHE A 101 -6.78 -11.20 -17.77
CA PHE A 101 -7.22 -10.33 -16.68
C PHE A 101 -7.55 -11.11 -15.40
N GLU A 102 -8.37 -12.16 -15.50
CA GLU A 102 -8.84 -12.92 -14.34
C GLU A 102 -7.70 -13.72 -13.70
N LYS A 103 -6.92 -14.44 -14.52
CA LYS A 103 -5.77 -15.22 -14.01
C LYS A 103 -4.66 -14.32 -13.48
N GLY A 104 -4.40 -13.21 -14.15
CA GLY A 104 -3.43 -12.21 -13.72
C GLY A 104 -3.79 -11.62 -12.36
N LEU A 105 -5.05 -11.25 -12.16
CA LEU A 105 -5.53 -10.71 -10.89
C LEU A 105 -5.46 -11.75 -9.77
N LEU A 106 -5.85 -13.00 -10.04
CA LEU A 106 -5.72 -14.09 -9.07
C LEU A 106 -4.26 -14.33 -8.66
N ASN A 107 -3.34 -14.31 -9.62
CA ASN A 107 -1.92 -14.49 -9.35
C ASN A 107 -1.33 -13.32 -8.55
N LEU A 108 -1.74 -12.08 -8.85
CA LEU A 108 -1.37 -10.91 -8.08
C LEU A 108 -1.85 -11.04 -6.64
N ALA A 109 -3.13 -11.38 -6.44
CA ALA A 109 -3.70 -11.55 -5.11
C ALA A 109 -2.98 -12.63 -4.31
N LYS A 110 -2.65 -13.78 -4.93
CA LYS A 110 -1.90 -14.87 -4.27
C LYS A 110 -0.51 -14.42 -3.82
N GLU A 111 0.24 -13.74 -4.67
CA GLU A 111 1.59 -13.27 -4.36
C GLU A 111 1.58 -12.17 -3.29
N VAL A 112 0.69 -11.18 -3.41
CA VAL A 112 0.53 -10.13 -2.39
C VAL A 112 0.14 -10.75 -1.05
N ALA A 113 -0.85 -11.67 -1.03
CA ALA A 113 -1.27 -12.36 0.19
C ALA A 113 -0.17 -13.21 0.82
N ARG A 114 0.67 -13.86 0.01
CA ARG A 114 1.82 -14.62 0.48
C ARG A 114 2.83 -13.71 1.18
N ASP A 115 3.20 -12.60 0.54
CA ASP A 115 4.21 -11.69 1.08
C ASP A 115 3.70 -10.93 2.31
N VAL A 116 2.45 -10.47 2.29
CA VAL A 116 1.79 -9.84 3.44
C VAL A 116 1.78 -10.80 4.63
N ARG A 117 1.35 -12.06 4.44
CA ARG A 117 1.37 -13.07 5.51
C ARG A 117 2.77 -13.35 6.03
N THR A 118 3.75 -13.45 5.14
CA THR A 118 5.15 -13.68 5.51
C THR A 118 5.71 -12.51 6.33
N ALA A 119 5.46 -11.28 5.88
CA ALA A 119 5.86 -10.06 6.58
C ALA A 119 5.21 -9.98 7.97
N ARG A 120 3.89 -10.23 8.06
CA ARG A 120 3.16 -10.23 9.33
C ARG A 120 3.63 -11.32 10.29
N ALA A 121 3.89 -12.53 9.80
CA ALA A 121 4.47 -13.61 10.61
C ALA A 121 5.85 -13.25 11.17
N GLY A 122 6.61 -12.41 10.46
CA GLY A 122 7.86 -11.80 10.93
C GLY A 122 7.71 -10.57 11.84
N GLY A 123 6.48 -10.21 12.22
CA GLY A 123 6.18 -9.06 13.07
C GLY A 123 6.17 -7.70 12.37
N ALA A 124 6.20 -7.68 11.04
CA ALA A 124 6.12 -6.44 10.26
C ALA A 124 4.68 -5.95 10.08
N LEU A 125 4.50 -4.64 9.96
CA LEU A 125 3.27 -4.02 9.49
C LEU A 125 3.24 -4.04 7.96
N ALA A 126 2.17 -4.54 7.36
CA ALA A 126 2.10 -4.71 5.92
C ALA A 126 1.08 -3.75 5.29
N TYR A 127 1.56 -2.88 4.39
CA TYR A 127 0.77 -1.89 3.66
C TYR A 127 0.79 -2.22 2.18
N VAL A 128 -0.37 -2.14 1.51
CA VAL A 128 -0.45 -2.27 0.06
C VAL A 128 -0.55 -0.88 -0.56
N VAL A 129 0.33 -0.56 -1.50
CA VAL A 129 0.33 0.68 -2.28
C VAL A 129 -0.30 0.36 -3.64
N ALA A 130 -1.57 0.74 -3.77
CA ALA A 130 -2.40 0.52 -4.95
C ALA A 130 -2.32 1.75 -5.87
N THR A 131 -1.33 1.76 -6.75
CA THR A 131 -1.09 2.87 -7.69
C THR A 131 -1.29 2.44 -9.13
N GLY A 132 -2.22 3.10 -9.81
CA GLY A 132 -2.33 3.35 -11.26
C GLY A 132 -2.34 2.21 -12.28
N GLY A 133 -1.95 0.98 -11.95
CA GLY A 133 -1.78 -0.10 -12.94
C GLY A 133 -3.03 -0.93 -13.23
N PHE A 134 -3.89 -1.10 -12.22
CA PHE A 134 -5.14 -1.87 -12.28
C PHE A 134 -6.19 -1.17 -11.41
N LYS A 135 -7.45 -1.19 -11.86
CA LYS A 135 -8.61 -0.55 -11.22
C LYS A 135 -8.50 -0.64 -9.68
N PRO A 136 -8.50 0.49 -8.95
CA PRO A 136 -8.29 0.56 -7.49
C PRO A 136 -9.06 -0.52 -6.71
N GLU A 137 -10.25 -0.86 -7.18
CA GLU A 137 -11.17 -1.85 -6.62
C GLU A 137 -10.62 -3.28 -6.64
N SER A 138 -9.86 -3.65 -7.67
CA SER A 138 -9.27 -5.00 -7.82
C SER A 138 -8.07 -5.19 -6.88
N THR A 139 -7.24 -4.16 -6.74
CA THR A 139 -6.12 -4.15 -5.79
C THR A 139 -6.62 -4.09 -4.35
N TYR A 140 -7.71 -3.35 -4.12
CA TYR A 140 -8.41 -3.32 -2.84
C TYR A 140 -8.95 -4.69 -2.44
N ALA A 141 -9.68 -5.38 -3.32
CA ALA A 141 -10.19 -6.73 -3.05
C ALA A 141 -9.05 -7.75 -2.78
N ALA A 142 -7.96 -7.68 -3.54
CA ALA A 142 -6.79 -8.54 -3.34
C ALA A 142 -6.10 -8.29 -2.00
N ALA A 143 -5.90 -7.02 -1.63
CA ALA A 143 -5.31 -6.63 -0.36
C ALA A 143 -6.21 -7.01 0.84
N TYR A 144 -7.53 -7.05 0.64
CA TYR A 144 -8.53 -7.37 1.67
C TYR A 144 -8.50 -8.85 1.98
N LEU A 145 -8.53 -9.68 0.93
CA LEU A 145 -8.37 -11.13 1.04
C LEU A 145 -6.99 -11.54 1.57
N ALA A 146 -5.97 -10.69 1.39
CA ALA A 146 -4.62 -10.89 1.90
C ALA A 146 -4.46 -10.56 3.41
N GLY A 147 -5.42 -9.89 4.03
CA GLY A 147 -5.33 -9.42 5.41
C GLY A 147 -4.28 -8.31 5.61
N ALA A 148 -4.16 -7.39 4.64
CA ALA A 148 -3.33 -6.19 4.74
C ALA A 148 -3.84 -5.24 5.83
N ASN A 149 -2.95 -4.44 6.43
CA ASN A 149 -3.32 -3.48 7.48
C ASN A 149 -3.95 -2.19 6.92
N GLY A 150 -3.80 -1.93 5.62
CA GLY A 150 -4.35 -0.77 4.92
C GLY A 150 -3.98 -0.76 3.44
N VAL A 151 -4.75 -0.02 2.64
CA VAL A 151 -4.47 0.25 1.22
C VAL A 151 -4.22 1.75 1.04
N ALA A 152 -3.03 2.10 0.56
CA ALA A 152 -2.71 3.46 0.15
C ALA A 152 -3.04 3.66 -1.34
N TYR A 153 -3.79 4.71 -1.68
CA TYR A 153 -4.03 5.12 -3.07
C TYR A 153 -4.03 6.65 -3.19
N ILE A 154 -3.74 7.19 -4.37
CA ILE A 154 -3.91 8.63 -4.66
C ILE A 154 -5.21 8.78 -5.47
N HIS A 155 -6.17 9.53 -4.94
CA HIS A 155 -7.43 9.79 -5.63
C HIS A 155 -7.21 10.81 -6.77
N GLU A 156 -7.58 10.45 -8.00
CA GLU A 156 -7.31 11.26 -9.21
C GLU A 156 -7.89 12.70 -9.13
N THR A 157 -9.07 12.85 -8.53
CA THR A 157 -9.72 14.16 -8.33
C THR A 157 -9.08 15.03 -7.24
N PHE A 158 -8.58 14.43 -6.15
CA PHE A 158 -8.12 15.18 -4.97
C PHE A 158 -6.60 15.34 -4.91
N ARG A 159 -5.84 14.57 -5.70
CA ARG A 159 -4.36 14.57 -5.74
C ARG A 159 -3.68 14.31 -4.39
N GLU A 160 -4.40 13.75 -3.42
CA GLU A 160 -3.90 13.42 -2.09
C GLU A 160 -3.78 11.91 -1.90
N ALA A 161 -2.76 11.49 -1.15
CA ALA A 161 -2.58 10.10 -0.75
C ALA A 161 -3.56 9.76 0.39
N VAL A 162 -4.49 8.88 0.10
CA VAL A 162 -5.50 8.37 1.02
C VAL A 162 -5.06 6.98 1.48
N LEU A 163 -5.04 6.77 2.80
CA LEU A 163 -4.88 5.45 3.37
C LEU A 163 -6.26 4.93 3.80
N LEU A 164 -6.74 3.91 3.10
CA LEU A 164 -7.96 3.21 3.49
C LEU A 164 -7.60 2.14 4.53
N PRO A 165 -8.12 2.21 5.76
CA PRO A 165 -7.97 1.12 6.71
C PRO A 165 -8.65 -0.13 6.12
N MET A 166 -7.91 -1.23 6.10
CA MET A 166 -8.41 -2.50 5.61
C MET A 166 -8.75 -3.33 6.83
N THR A 167 -10.05 -3.51 7.05
CA THR A 167 -10.57 -4.32 8.14
C THR A 167 -10.82 -5.73 7.63
N PRO A 168 -9.96 -6.74 7.90
CA PRO A 168 -10.33 -8.14 7.76
C PRO A 168 -11.72 -8.40 8.35
N LEU A 169 -12.48 -9.38 7.86
CA LEU A 169 -13.82 -9.70 8.40
C LEU A 169 -13.83 -9.93 9.94
N ASP A 170 -12.69 -10.30 10.54
CA ASP A 170 -12.49 -10.40 12.00
C ASP A 170 -12.32 -9.05 12.73
N VAL A 171 -11.97 -7.99 12.00
CA VAL A 171 -11.77 -6.63 12.52
C VAL A 171 -13.08 -5.91 12.76
N ALA A 172 -14.15 -6.25 12.03
CA ALA A 172 -15.47 -5.69 12.28
C ALA A 172 -15.92 -5.93 13.72
N ASP A 173 -15.67 -7.11 14.29
CA ASP A 173 -16.07 -7.42 15.67
C ASP A 173 -15.23 -6.65 16.70
N ALA A 174 -13.91 -6.60 16.55
CA ALA A 174 -13.04 -5.83 17.45
C ALA A 174 -13.34 -4.32 17.41
N VAL A 175 -13.55 -3.77 16.21
CA VAL A 175 -13.88 -2.34 16.05
C VAL A 175 -15.28 -2.04 16.57
N LYS A 176 -16.27 -2.94 16.38
CA LYS A 176 -17.61 -2.82 16.99
C LYS A 176 -17.53 -2.84 18.53
N LYS A 177 -16.75 -3.75 19.10
CA LYS A 177 -16.52 -3.81 20.56
C LYS A 177 -15.90 -2.53 21.09
N PHE A 178 -14.90 -1.98 20.38
CA PHE A 178 -14.30 -0.70 20.74
C PHE A 178 -15.31 0.45 20.63
N HIS A 179 -16.09 0.52 19.55
CA HIS A 179 -17.10 1.55 19.34
C HIS A 179 -18.18 1.55 20.43
N ARG A 180 -18.57 0.36 20.91
CA ARG A 180 -19.50 0.17 22.04
C ARG A 180 -18.86 0.40 23.41
N GLY A 181 -17.55 0.70 23.47
CA GLY A 181 -16.82 0.92 24.72
C GLY A 181 -16.50 -0.37 25.50
N GLU A 182 -16.61 -1.54 24.87
CA GLU A 182 -16.38 -2.85 25.51
C GLU A 182 -14.89 -3.19 25.63
N ILE A 183 -14.06 -2.61 24.77
CA ILE A 183 -12.60 -2.78 24.80
C ILE A 183 -11.92 -1.42 24.62
N ASP A 184 -10.72 -1.25 25.17
CA ASP A 184 -9.91 -0.05 25.00
C ASP A 184 -9.02 -0.10 23.74
N GLU A 185 -8.31 0.99 23.46
CA GLU A 185 -7.41 1.14 22.32
C GLU A 185 -6.24 0.14 22.35
N GLY A 186 -5.82 -0.31 23.53
CA GLY A 186 -4.76 -1.31 23.69
C GLY A 186 -5.22 -2.71 23.27
N LEU A 187 -6.43 -3.10 23.69
CA LEU A 187 -7.08 -4.34 23.30
C LEU A 187 -7.46 -4.32 21.82
N LEU A 188 -7.93 -3.17 21.30
CA LEU A 188 -8.16 -2.98 19.88
C LEU A 188 -6.86 -3.15 19.09
N ALA A 189 -5.79 -2.45 19.46
CA ALA A 189 -4.48 -2.60 18.82
C ALA A 189 -4.02 -4.06 18.82
N ARG A 190 -4.16 -4.77 19.94
CA ARG A 190 -3.80 -6.17 20.05
C ARG A 190 -4.64 -7.07 19.13
N ALA A 191 -5.95 -6.86 19.06
CA ALA A 191 -6.85 -7.60 18.17
C ALA A 191 -6.49 -7.41 16.69
N LEU A 192 -5.99 -6.22 16.34
CA LEU A 192 -5.55 -5.89 14.97
C LEU A 192 -4.10 -6.27 14.68
N GLY A 193 -3.37 -6.78 15.68
CA GLY A 193 -1.92 -7.01 15.59
C GLY A 193 -1.12 -5.72 15.38
N LEU A 194 -1.66 -4.57 15.78
CA LEU A 194 -1.07 -3.24 15.68
C LEU A 194 -0.53 -2.78 17.04
N ASP A 195 0.14 -1.63 17.05
CA ASP A 195 0.39 -0.86 18.28
C ASP A 195 -0.61 0.30 18.32
N VAL A 196 -0.92 0.84 19.51
CA VAL A 196 -1.91 1.93 19.69
C VAL A 196 -1.61 3.12 18.78
N GLN A 197 -0.33 3.48 18.65
CA GLN A 197 0.11 4.58 17.77
C GLN A 197 -0.20 4.35 16.28
N HIS A 198 -0.28 3.09 15.86
CA HIS A 198 -0.62 2.75 14.48
C HIS A 198 -2.12 2.88 14.22
N LEU A 199 -2.99 2.84 15.23
CA LEU A 199 -4.44 2.95 15.05
C LEU A 199 -4.83 4.30 14.44
N GLU A 200 -4.16 5.37 14.86
CA GLU A 200 -4.30 6.70 14.26
C GLU A 200 -3.60 6.81 12.91
N ALA A 201 -2.40 6.24 12.78
CA ALA A 201 -1.64 6.25 11.53
C ALA A 201 -2.39 5.54 10.39
N ILE A 202 -3.21 4.55 10.70
CA ILE A 202 -4.04 3.86 9.71
C ILE A 202 -5.43 4.49 9.48
N GLY A 203 -5.72 5.60 10.16
CA GLY A 203 -7.02 6.27 10.08
C GLY A 203 -8.17 5.51 10.74
N LEU A 204 -7.88 4.53 11.60
CA LEU A 204 -8.91 3.82 12.38
C LEU A 204 -9.39 4.70 13.53
N LEU A 205 -8.46 5.34 14.25
CA LEU A 205 -8.77 6.31 15.29
C LEU A 205 -8.40 7.73 14.86
N THR A 206 -9.13 8.70 15.39
CA THR A 206 -8.79 10.13 15.32
C THR A 206 -7.71 10.48 16.36
N PRO A 207 -7.11 11.69 16.31
CA PRO A 207 -6.08 12.11 17.28
C PRO A 207 -6.56 12.12 18.75
N ASP A 208 -7.86 12.32 18.97
CA ASP A 208 -8.54 12.22 20.26
C ASP A 208 -8.91 10.78 20.66
N ARG A 209 -8.37 9.78 19.94
CA ARG A 209 -8.57 8.34 20.17
C ARG A 209 -10.02 7.86 20.03
N ALA A 210 -10.89 8.66 19.40
CA ALA A 210 -12.21 8.23 18.98
C ALA A 210 -12.14 7.40 17.69
N LEU A 211 -13.15 6.57 17.44
CA LEU A 211 -13.26 5.88 16.16
C LEU A 211 -13.45 6.90 15.03
N ASN A 212 -12.80 6.68 13.88
CA ASN A 212 -13.00 7.51 12.71
C ASN A 212 -14.50 7.65 12.38
N PRO A 213 -15.03 8.88 12.20
CA PRO A 213 -16.46 9.11 11.97
C PRO A 213 -17.04 8.31 10.80
N LEU A 214 -16.27 8.11 9.72
CA LEU A 214 -16.70 7.31 8.57
C LEU A 214 -16.85 5.83 8.92
N LEU A 215 -15.98 5.32 9.80
CA LEU A 215 -16.09 3.95 10.30
C LEU A 215 -17.21 3.82 11.32
N ALA A 216 -17.46 4.84 12.14
CA ALA A 216 -18.57 4.86 13.08
C ALA A 216 -19.92 4.83 12.34
N GLU A 217 -20.08 5.64 11.29
CA GLU A 217 -21.26 5.62 10.41
C GLU A 217 -21.43 4.26 9.73
N LEU A 218 -20.35 3.66 9.22
CA LEU A 218 -20.38 2.33 8.59
C LEU A 218 -20.78 1.19 9.56
N LEU A 219 -20.57 1.39 10.86
CA LEU A 219 -20.96 0.45 11.91
C LEU A 219 -22.35 0.73 12.49
N GLY A 220 -22.96 1.87 12.14
CA GLY A 220 -24.19 2.42 12.74
C GLY A 220 -25.51 1.84 12.25
N ASP A 221 -25.51 0.86 11.33
CA ASP A 221 -26.73 0.23 10.77
C ASP A 221 -26.89 -1.27 11.11
N THR A 222 -26.37 -1.74 12.26
CA THR A 222 -26.74 -3.07 12.81
C THR A 222 -26.89 -3.06 14.32
#